data_AF-A0AAJ8KYL3-F1
#
_entry.id   AF-A0AAJ8KYL3-F1
#
_cell.length_a   1.000
_cell.length_b   1.000
_cell.length_c   1.000
_cell.angle_alpha   90.00
_cell.angle_beta   90.00
_cell.angle_gamma   90.00
#
_symmetry.space_group_name_H-M   'P 1'
#
loop_
_entity.id
_entity.type
_entity.pdbx_description
1 polymer ?
#
loop_
_entity_poly.entity_id
_entity_poly.type
_entity_poly.pdbx_seq_one_letter_code
_entity_poly.pdbx_strand_id
1 'polypeptide(L)'
;MEEEYQQILEFAYGLAERATQLILEGSAARWTKKEDIEEKKNSVDLVTETDQAVEEMIKAAVAERYPTHQFIGEESYAAGDRPPLTDEFTWIVDPIDVRYNLQEPADL
;
A
#
# COMPACT_ATOMS: atom_id res chain seq x y z
N MET A 1 2.96 26.81 -4.59
CA MET A 1 2.53 26.73 -3.17
C MET A 1 1.08 26.29 -3.09
N GLU A 2 0.06 27.16 -2.95
CA GLU A 2 -1.32 26.66 -2.70
C GLU A 2 -1.92 25.84 -3.85
N GLU A 3 -1.76 26.29 -5.10
CA GLU A 3 -2.19 25.53 -6.29
C GLU A 3 -1.42 24.22 -6.50
N GLU A 4 -0.15 24.20 -6.09
CA GLU A 4 0.71 23.01 -6.21
C GLU A 4 0.33 21.95 -5.19
N TYR A 5 0.08 22.35 -3.94
CA TYR A 5 -0.44 21.43 -2.93
C TYR A 5 -1.83 20.92 -3.28
N GLN A 6 -2.67 21.75 -3.91
CA GLN A 6 -3.96 21.32 -4.43
C GLN A 6 -3.82 20.24 -5.51
N GLN A 7 -2.88 20.41 -6.45
CA GLN A 7 -2.59 19.39 -7.48
C GLN A 7 -2.06 18.09 -6.87
N ILE A 8 -1.17 18.19 -5.88
CA ILE A 8 -0.64 17.02 -5.15
C ILE A 8 -1.76 16.29 -4.41
N LEU A 9 -2.67 17.04 -3.78
CA LEU A 9 -3.83 16.48 -3.08
C LEU A 9 -4.79 15.77 -4.04
N GLU A 10 -5.12 16.39 -5.17
CA GLU A 10 -5.96 15.77 -6.20
C GLU A 10 -5.31 14.50 -6.76
N PHE A 11 -4.00 14.52 -6.98
CA PHE A 11 -3.26 13.34 -7.39
C PHE A 11 -3.30 12.24 -6.32
N ALA A 12 -3.13 12.58 -5.04
CA ALA A 12 -3.23 11.63 -3.94
C ALA A 12 -4.61 10.97 -3.85
N TYR A 13 -5.69 11.75 -4.06
CA TYR A 13 -7.05 11.18 -4.14
C TYR A 13 -7.18 10.18 -5.30
N GLY A 14 -6.67 10.52 -6.49
CA GLY A 14 -6.70 9.61 -7.63
C GLY A 14 -5.88 8.33 -7.39
N LEU A 15 -4.77 8.40 -6.64
CA LEU A 15 -4.01 7.22 -6.22
C LEU A 15 -4.82 6.34 -5.26
N ALA A 16 -5.51 6.94 -4.28
CA ALA A 16 -6.36 6.21 -3.34
C ALA A 16 -7.54 5.49 -4.03
N GLU A 17 -8.14 6.11 -5.04
CA GLU A 17 -9.20 5.47 -5.85
C GLU A 17 -8.65 4.26 -6.64
N ARG A 18 -7.47 4.41 -7.26
CA ARG A 18 -6.80 3.31 -7.97
C ARG A 18 -6.41 2.17 -7.03
N ALA A 19 -5.86 2.50 -5.86
CA ALA A 19 -5.54 1.53 -4.82
C ALA A 19 -6.80 0.75 -4.40
N THR A 20 -7.91 1.45 -4.17
CA THR A 20 -9.20 0.82 -3.85
C THR A 20 -9.63 -0.21 -4.89
N GLN A 21 -9.47 0.09 -6.19
CA GLN A 21 -9.81 -0.85 -7.26
C GLN A 21 -8.95 -2.12 -7.20
N LEU A 22 -7.63 -1.98 -7.05
CA LEU A 22 -6.71 -3.12 -6.91
C LEU A 22 -7.03 -3.98 -5.67
N ILE A 23 -7.35 -3.34 -4.55
CA ILE A 23 -7.73 -4.03 -3.31
C ILE A 23 -9.03 -4.83 -3.52
N LEU A 24 -10.02 -4.24 -4.21
CA LEU A 24 -11.29 -4.92 -4.51
C LEU A 24 -11.09 -6.11 -5.47
N GLU A 25 -10.24 -5.97 -6.49
CA GLU A 25 -9.89 -7.04 -7.42
C GLU A 25 -9.15 -8.18 -6.72
N GLY A 26 -8.13 -7.84 -5.93
CA GLY A 26 -7.41 -8.79 -5.08
C GLY A 26 -8.35 -9.49 -4.11
N SER A 27 -9.29 -8.75 -3.52
CA SER A 27 -10.33 -9.31 -2.64
C SER A 27 -11.24 -10.29 -3.36
N ALA A 28 -11.78 -9.94 -4.53
CA ALA A 28 -12.66 -10.79 -5.31
C ALA A 28 -11.97 -12.11 -5.71
N ALA A 29 -10.69 -12.05 -6.07
CA ALA A 29 -9.87 -13.23 -6.36
C ALA A 29 -9.72 -14.19 -5.16
N ARG A 30 -9.83 -13.69 -3.92
CA ARG A 30 -9.86 -14.53 -2.70
C ARG A 30 -11.14 -15.35 -2.59
N TRP A 31 -12.28 -14.79 -2.98
CA TRP A 31 -13.59 -15.46 -2.86
C TRP A 31 -13.77 -16.54 -3.93
N THR A 32 -13.27 -16.32 -5.15
CA THR A 32 -13.35 -17.28 -6.25
C THR A 32 -12.38 -18.45 -6.09
N LYS A 33 -11.17 -18.23 -5.54
CA LYS A 33 -10.20 -19.31 -5.27
C LYS A 33 -10.56 -20.20 -4.07
N LYS A 34 -11.57 -19.86 -3.29
CA LYS A 34 -11.97 -20.62 -2.09
C LYS A 34 -12.73 -21.92 -2.42
N GLU A 35 -13.21 -22.07 -3.66
CA GLU A 35 -13.90 -23.28 -4.13
C GLU A 35 -12.92 -24.36 -4.64
N ASP A 36 -11.69 -23.99 -5.02
CA ASP A 36 -10.62 -24.92 -5.40
C ASP A 36 -9.66 -25.10 -4.22
N ILE A 37 -9.85 -26.19 -3.49
CA ILE A 37 -9.01 -26.58 -2.34
C ILE A 37 -7.59 -26.91 -2.84
N GLU A 38 -6.72 -25.90 -2.86
CA GLU A 38 -5.30 -26.07 -2.51
C GLU A 38 -4.99 -25.11 -1.35
N GLU A 39 -5.21 -25.63 -0.14
CA GLU A 39 -4.66 -25.10 1.11
C GLU A 39 -3.14 -24.96 1.00
N LYS A 40 -2.63 -23.80 0.57
CA LYS A 40 -1.22 -23.40 0.79
C LYS A 40 -0.81 -21.97 0.42
N LYS A 41 -1.65 -21.16 -0.20
CA LYS A 41 -1.48 -19.70 -0.15
C LYS A 41 -2.39 -19.17 0.94
N ASN A 42 -1.84 -18.95 2.13
CA ASN A 42 -2.62 -18.47 3.26
C ASN A 42 -3.26 -17.13 2.89
N SER A 43 -4.41 -16.80 3.49
CA SER A 43 -5.05 -15.49 3.29
C SER A 43 -4.10 -14.32 3.59
N VAL A 44 -3.12 -14.54 4.48
CA VAL A 44 -2.04 -13.61 4.81
C VAL A 44 -1.14 -13.35 3.60
N ASP A 45 -0.73 -14.39 2.86
CA ASP A 45 0.13 -14.24 1.68
C ASP A 45 -0.57 -13.41 0.58
N LEU A 46 -1.89 -13.58 0.42
CA LEU A 46 -2.69 -12.83 -0.55
C LEU A 46 -2.90 -11.36 -0.14
N VAL A 47 -2.91 -11.07 1.16
CA VAL A 47 -2.93 -9.70 1.68
C VAL A 47 -1.61 -9.04 1.31
N THR A 48 -0.47 -9.63 1.71
CA THR A 48 0.86 -9.13 1.37
C THR A 48 1.10 -8.96 -0.14
N GLU A 49 0.63 -9.88 -0.99
CA GLU A 49 0.71 -9.72 -2.46
C GLU A 49 -0.08 -8.50 -2.95
N THR A 50 -1.24 -8.21 -2.33
CA THR A 50 -2.07 -7.03 -2.67
C THR A 50 -1.43 -5.74 -2.15
N ASP A 51 -0.92 -5.74 -0.92
CA ASP A 51 -0.21 -4.60 -0.32
C ASP A 51 0.99 -4.18 -1.17
N GLN A 52 1.83 -5.13 -1.56
CA GLN A 52 2.98 -4.90 -2.43
C GLN A 52 2.56 -4.36 -3.81
N ALA A 53 1.50 -4.90 -4.40
CA ALA A 53 1.01 -4.45 -5.69
C ALA A 53 0.48 -3.00 -5.64
N VAL A 54 -0.21 -2.63 -4.57
CA VAL A 54 -0.69 -1.26 -4.34
C VAL A 54 0.49 -0.32 -4.11
N GLU A 55 1.47 -0.68 -3.28
CA GLU A 55 2.65 0.15 -3.02
C GLU A 55 3.43 0.42 -4.31
N GLU A 56 3.73 -0.61 -5.09
CA GLU A 56 4.48 -0.48 -6.34
C GLU A 56 3.72 0.35 -7.37
N MET A 57 2.39 0.23 -7.43
CA MET A 57 1.56 1.08 -8.29
C MET A 57 1.65 2.56 -7.90
N ILE A 58 1.58 2.86 -6.60
CA ILE A 58 1.67 4.22 -6.08
C ILE A 58 3.07 4.78 -6.32
N LYS A 59 4.12 4.02 -5.97
CA LYS A 59 5.53 4.37 -6.15
C LYS A 59 5.85 4.69 -7.60
N ALA A 60 5.40 3.85 -8.54
CA ALA A 60 5.59 4.07 -9.97
C ALA A 60 4.88 5.36 -10.46
N ALA A 61 3.62 5.58 -10.06
CA ALA A 61 2.87 6.76 -10.45
C ALA A 61 3.48 8.06 -9.88
N VAL A 62 3.96 8.02 -8.63
CA VAL A 62 4.67 9.13 -8.00
C VAL A 62 5.97 9.43 -8.74
N ALA A 63 6.79 8.40 -9.03
CA ALA A 63 8.05 8.57 -9.75
C ALA A 63 7.85 9.13 -11.17
N GLU A 64 6.76 8.77 -11.84
CA GLU A 64 6.41 9.31 -13.15
C GLU A 64 5.97 10.78 -13.08
N ARG A 65 5.08 11.14 -12.14
CA ARG A 65 4.50 12.49 -12.08
C ARG A 65 5.41 13.50 -11.38
N TYR A 66 6.19 13.03 -10.40
CA TYR A 66 7.02 13.81 -9.50
C TYR A 66 8.41 13.16 -9.32
N PRO A 67 9.27 13.18 -10.35
CA PRO A 67 10.55 12.44 -10.36
C PRO A 67 11.57 12.89 -9.31
N THR A 68 11.37 14.06 -8.68
CA THR A 68 12.22 14.57 -7.60
C THR A 68 11.71 14.22 -6.21
N HIS A 69 10.45 13.79 -6.07
CA HIS A 69 9.89 13.46 -4.76
C HIS A 69 10.46 12.12 -4.26
N GLN A 70 10.65 12.02 -2.95
CA GLN A 70 11.07 10.79 -2.29
C GLN A 70 9.85 9.92 -1.95
N PHE A 71 10.09 8.64 -1.68
CA PHE A 71 9.05 7.66 -1.35
C PHE A 71 9.49 6.78 -0.19
N ILE A 72 8.60 6.56 0.77
CA ILE A 72 8.76 5.64 1.89
C ILE A 72 7.47 4.83 1.99
N GLY A 73 7.54 3.55 1.64
CA GLY A 73 6.42 2.61 1.70
C GLY A 73 6.59 1.60 2.83
N GLU A 74 5.49 1.19 3.47
CA GLU A 74 5.49 0.17 4.54
C GLU A 74 6.15 -1.15 4.09
N GLU A 75 5.76 -1.68 2.93
CA GLU A 75 6.21 -2.99 2.44
C GLU A 75 7.69 -2.93 2.05
N SER A 76 8.11 -1.88 1.34
CA SER A 76 9.53 -1.61 1.05
C SER A 76 10.36 -1.50 2.33
N TYR A 77 9.83 -0.81 3.35
CA TYR A 77 10.51 -0.60 4.63
C TYR A 77 10.65 -1.91 5.42
N ALA A 78 9.61 -2.74 5.43
CA ALA A 78 9.60 -4.08 6.01
C ALA A 78 10.61 -4.99 5.29
N ALA A 79 10.72 -4.89 3.96
CA ALA A 79 11.68 -5.61 3.14
C ALA A 79 13.14 -5.12 3.27
N GLY A 80 13.36 -3.99 3.94
CA GLY A 80 14.69 -3.46 4.28
C GLY A 80 15.13 -2.23 3.51
N ASP A 81 14.32 -1.71 2.58
CA ASP A 81 14.56 -0.41 1.94
C ASP A 81 14.10 0.72 2.88
N ARG A 82 15.06 1.26 3.63
CA ARG A 82 14.81 2.23 4.71
C ARG A 82 15.53 3.54 4.43
N PRO A 83 15.13 4.30 3.40
CA PRO A 83 15.74 5.59 3.12
C PRO A 83 15.50 6.55 4.29
N PRO A 84 16.43 7.48 4.55
CA PRO A 84 16.23 8.49 5.59
C PRO A 84 15.13 9.47 5.17
N LEU A 85 14.33 9.92 6.13
CA LEU A 85 13.47 11.08 5.93
C LEU A 85 14.33 12.35 5.85
N THR A 86 14.10 13.18 4.83
CA THR A 86 14.85 14.42 4.58
C THR A 86 13.89 15.61 4.41
N ASP A 87 14.43 16.80 4.13
CA ASP A 87 13.62 17.99 3.85
C ASP A 87 12.98 17.99 2.45
N GLU A 88 13.33 17.01 1.59
CA GLU A 88 12.71 16.83 0.28
C GLU A 88 11.27 16.32 0.43
N PHE A 89 10.38 16.72 -0.49
CA PHE A 89 9.00 16.26 -0.47
C PHE A 89 8.95 14.73 -0.54
N THR A 90 8.35 14.10 0.45
CA THR A 90 8.36 12.65 0.63
C THR A 90 6.94 12.11 0.73
N TRP A 91 6.61 11.13 -0.11
CA TRP A 91 5.38 10.36 -0.03
C TRP A 91 5.58 9.22 0.97
N ILE A 92 4.83 9.24 2.07
CA ILE A 92 4.82 8.17 3.07
C ILE A 92 3.52 7.40 2.88
N VAL A 93 3.63 6.12 2.55
CA VAL A 93 2.51 5.30 2.07
C VAL A 93 2.39 4.01 2.87
N ASP A 94 1.22 3.78 3.40
CA ASP A 94 0.73 2.51 3.93
C ASP A 94 -0.35 2.04 2.93
N PRO A 95 -0.12 0.94 2.18
CA PRO A 95 -1.03 0.47 1.14
C PRO A 95 -2.41 0.04 1.66
N ILE A 96 -2.44 -0.63 2.82
CA ILE A 96 -3.64 -1.08 3.51
C ILE A 96 -3.36 -1.12 5.02
N ASP A 97 -3.81 -0.10 5.76
CA ASP A 97 -3.73 -0.10 7.23
C ASP A 97 -4.74 -1.11 7.81
N VAL A 98 -4.35 -2.38 7.84
CA VAL A 98 -5.03 -3.40 8.61
C VAL A 98 -4.48 -3.37 10.02
N ARG A 99 -5.20 -2.73 10.93
CA ARG A 99 -5.04 -3.02 12.36
C ARG A 99 -5.38 -4.49 12.62
N TYR A 100 -4.38 -5.36 12.60
CA TYR A 100 -4.49 -6.65 13.28
C TYR A 100 -4.67 -6.36 14.76
N ASN A 101 -5.92 -6.40 15.23
CA ASN A 101 -6.19 -6.53 16.65
C ASN A 101 -5.74 -7.94 17.07
N LEU A 102 -4.44 -8.12 17.26
CA LEU A 102 -3.95 -9.09 18.21
C LEU A 102 -4.44 -8.55 19.55
N GLN A 103 -5.66 -8.97 19.97
CA GLN A 103 -5.93 -8.98 21.39
C GLN A 103 -4.80 -9.79 21.99
N GLU A 104 -3.87 -9.09 22.65
CA GLU A 104 -2.91 -9.70 23.53
C GLU A 104 -3.67 -10.71 24.40
N PRO A 105 -3.13 -11.92 24.65
CA PRO A 105 -3.60 -12.63 25.81
C PRO A 105 -3.37 -11.67 26.98
N ALA A 106 -4.45 -11.25 27.64
CA ALA A 106 -4.34 -10.49 28.87
C ALA A 106 -3.46 -11.33 29.82
N ASP A 107 -2.22 -10.93 30.01
CA ASP A 107 -1.42 -11.37 31.15
C ASP A 107 -2.05 -10.74 32.40
N LEU A 108 -3.13 -11.37 32.90
CA LEU A 108 -3.64 -11.29 34.27
C LEU A 108 -4.43 -12.56 34.65
#